data_AF-A0A379DJP1-F1
#
_entry.id   AF-A0A379DJP1-F1
#
_cell.length_a   1.000
_cell.length_b   1.000
_cell.length_c   1.000
_cell.angle_alpha   90.00
_cell.angle_beta   90.00
_cell.angle_gamma   90.00
#
_symmetry.space_group_name_H-M   'P 1'
#
loop_
_entity.id
_entity.type
_entity.pdbx_description
1 polymer ?
#
loop_
_entity_poly.entity_id
_entity_poly.type
_entity_poly.pdbx_seq_one_letter_code
_entity_poly.pdbx_strand_id
1 'polypeptide(L)'
;MTLEAVKKAVIMSKHLTDSERLRILEEYLVSSQSKYAIAKKYRIAQCLINDWLRKFGLEDKIPQDPMKTSPVAKSDLTLKEREESERLR
;
A
#
# COMPACT_ATOMS: atom_id res chain seq x y z
N MET A 1 -22.08 -18.79 -12.28
CA MET A 1 -20.64 -18.78 -11.95
C MET A 1 -20.04 -17.50 -12.49
N THR A 2 -19.54 -16.62 -11.63
CA THR A 2 -18.99 -15.32 -12.04
C THR A 2 -17.55 -15.49 -12.52
N LEU A 3 -17.25 -14.94 -13.70
CA LEU A 3 -15.93 -14.92 -14.36
C LEU A 3 -14.80 -14.38 -13.47
N GLU A 4 -15.14 -13.65 -12.42
CA GLU A 4 -14.22 -13.07 -11.45
C GLU A 4 -13.55 -14.12 -10.54
N ALA A 5 -14.19 -15.27 -10.32
CA ALA A 5 -13.62 -16.34 -9.50
C ALA A 5 -12.57 -17.18 -10.26
N VAL A 6 -12.71 -17.34 -11.58
CA VAL A 6 -11.81 -18.16 -12.41
C VAL A 6 -10.44 -17.49 -12.58
N LYS A 7 -10.40 -16.15 -12.69
CA LYS A 7 -9.13 -15.40 -12.75
C LYS A 7 -8.27 -15.55 -11.48
N LYS A 8 -8.87 -15.93 -10.35
CA LYS A 8 -8.19 -16.00 -9.05
C LYS A 8 -7.41 -17.30 -8.83
N ALA A 9 -7.65 -18.34 -9.65
CA ALA A 9 -7.14 -19.69 -9.41
C ALA A 9 -6.01 -20.14 -10.37
N VAL A 10 -5.69 -19.39 -11.43
CA VAL A 10 -4.72 -19.82 -12.47
C VAL A 10 -3.42 -19.01 -12.38
N ILE A 11 -2.78 -18.96 -11.21
CA ILE A 11 -1.36 -18.55 -11.13
C ILE A 11 -0.65 -19.46 -10.12
N MET A 12 -0.85 -20.77 -10.22
CA MET A 12 -0.22 -21.72 -9.29
C MET A 12 0.94 -22.51 -9.90
N SER A 13 1.29 -22.31 -11.17
CA SER A 13 2.50 -22.91 -11.73
C SER A 13 2.68 -22.47 -13.18
N LYS A 14 3.91 -22.09 -13.52
CA LYS A 14 4.42 -21.60 -14.82
C LYS A 14 4.38 -20.07 -14.92
N HIS A 15 5.53 -19.55 -15.35
CA HIS A 15 5.90 -18.14 -15.40
C HIS A 15 4.75 -17.23 -15.86
N LEU A 16 4.51 -16.15 -15.12
CA LEU A 16 3.63 -15.07 -15.55
C LEU A 16 4.05 -14.61 -16.94
N THR A 17 3.10 -14.56 -17.87
CA THR A 17 3.27 -13.99 -19.21
C THR A 17 3.43 -12.47 -19.12
N ASP A 18 4.02 -11.85 -20.14
CA ASP A 18 4.18 -10.38 -20.15
C ASP A 18 2.83 -9.65 -20.09
N SER A 19 1.77 -10.20 -20.68
CA SER A 19 0.41 -9.67 -20.58
C SER A 19 -0.15 -9.70 -19.15
N GLU A 20 0.12 -10.77 -18.39
CA GLU A 20 -0.29 -10.85 -16.98
C GLU A 20 0.50 -9.87 -16.11
N ARG A 21 1.81 -9.75 -16.37
CA ARG A 21 2.66 -8.76 -15.68
C ARG A 21 2.16 -7.35 -15.91
N LEU A 22 1.81 -7.01 -17.14
CA LEU A 22 1.24 -5.71 -17.50
C LEU A 22 -0.08 -5.44 -16.78
N ARG A 23 -0.99 -6.42 -16.71
CA ARG A 23 -2.25 -6.26 -15.94
C ARG A 23 -2.02 -6.00 -14.46
N ILE A 24 -1.03 -6.65 -13.87
CA ILE A 24 -0.66 -6.42 -12.46
C ILE A 24 -0.08 -5.01 -12.28
N LEU A 25 0.77 -4.55 -13.21
CA LEU A 25 1.31 -3.20 -13.17
C LEU A 25 0.24 -2.13 -13.40
N GLU A 26 -0.68 -2.35 -14.33
CA GLU A 26 -1.82 -1.46 -14.57
C GLU A 26 -2.66 -1.30 -13.29
N GLU A 27 -3.00 -2.42 -12.63
CA GLU A 27 -3.70 -2.37 -11.35
C GLU A 27 -2.87 -1.64 -10.28
N TYR A 28 -1.56 -1.87 -10.23
CA TYR A 28 -0.68 -1.16 -9.30
C TYR A 28 -0.66 0.35 -9.58
N LEU A 29 -0.58 0.79 -10.82
CA LEU A 29 -0.49 2.20 -11.20
C LEU A 29 -1.81 2.94 -11.01
N VAL A 30 -2.95 2.28 -11.30
CA VAL A 30 -4.29 2.87 -11.15
C VAL A 30 -4.76 2.85 -9.70
N SER A 31 -4.35 1.87 -8.90
CA SER A 31 -4.78 1.76 -7.50
C SER A 31 -3.95 2.59 -6.53
N SER A 32 -4.52 2.91 -5.37
CA SER A 32 -3.77 3.49 -4.22
C SER A 32 -2.99 2.43 -3.42
N GLN A 33 -2.92 1.18 -3.87
CA GLN A 33 -2.29 0.09 -3.12
C GLN A 33 -0.77 0.19 -3.13
N SER A 34 -0.11 -0.16 -2.02
CA SER A 34 1.35 -0.25 -2.00
C SER A 34 1.86 -1.43 -2.84
N LYS A 35 3.14 -1.39 -3.23
CA LYS A 35 3.79 -2.53 -3.92
C LYS A 35 3.64 -3.84 -3.13
N TYR A 36 3.74 -3.75 -1.80
CA TYR A 36 3.54 -4.90 -0.91
C TYR A 36 2.12 -5.47 -1.00
N ALA A 37 1.09 -4.61 -1.01
CA ALA A 37 -0.30 -5.06 -1.11
C ALA A 37 -0.58 -5.78 -2.43
N ILE A 38 -0.09 -5.24 -3.56
CA ILE A 38 -0.19 -5.89 -4.88
C ILE A 38 0.58 -7.21 -4.89
N ALA A 39 1.83 -7.21 -4.41
CA ALA A 39 2.66 -8.40 -4.34
C ALA A 39 1.99 -9.54 -3.55
N LYS A 40 1.42 -9.21 -2.38
CA LYS A 40 0.66 -10.14 -1.55
C LYS A 40 -0.60 -10.67 -2.23
N LYS A 41 -1.33 -9.80 -2.95
CA LYS A 41 -2.56 -10.16 -3.68
C LYS A 41 -2.29 -11.19 -4.78
N TYR A 42 -1.21 -10.99 -5.55
CA TYR A 42 -0.83 -11.87 -6.65
C TYR A 42 0.17 -12.97 -6.26
N ARG A 43 0.55 -13.06 -4.97
CA ARG A 43 1.54 -14.01 -4.46
C ARG A 43 2.89 -13.95 -5.21
N ILE A 44 3.30 -12.75 -5.59
CA ILE A 44 4.57 -12.47 -6.26
C ILE A 44 5.56 -11.80 -5.32
N ALA A 45 6.85 -11.84 -5.66
CA ALA A 45 7.86 -11.07 -4.95
C ALA A 45 7.75 -9.57 -5.29
N GLN A 46 7.91 -8.70 -4.29
CA GLN A 46 7.85 -7.25 -4.49
C GLN A 46 8.92 -6.74 -5.47
N CYS A 47 10.10 -7.36 -5.50
CA CYS A 47 11.18 -7.01 -6.43
C CYS A 47 10.75 -7.10 -7.90
N LEU A 48 9.90 -8.08 -8.23
CA LEU A 48 9.41 -8.30 -9.59
C LEU A 48 8.60 -7.12 -10.12
N ILE A 49 7.89 -6.39 -9.25
CA ILE A 49 7.15 -5.19 -9.65
C ILE A 49 8.14 -4.14 -10.16
N ASN A 50 9.27 -3.93 -9.47
CA ASN A 50 10.31 -2.99 -9.93
C ASN A 50 10.99 -3.49 -11.21
N ASP A 51 11.29 -4.78 -11.31
CA ASP A 51 11.87 -5.36 -12.53
C ASP A 51 10.96 -5.18 -13.74
N TRP A 52 9.65 -5.37 -13.58
CA TRP A 52 8.71 -5.21 -14.68
C TRP A 52 8.48 -3.74 -15.04
N LEU A 53 8.38 -2.83 -14.06
CA LEU A 53 8.32 -1.39 -14.34
C LEU A 53 9.51 -0.95 -15.21
N ARG A 54 10.73 -1.37 -14.84
CA ARG A 54 11.95 -1.09 -15.62
C ARG A 54 11.92 -1.77 -16.99
N LYS A 55 11.47 -3.03 -17.07
CA LYS A 55 11.38 -3.79 -18.33
C LYS A 55 10.42 -3.13 -19.33
N PHE A 56 9.29 -2.62 -18.87
CA PHE A 56 8.27 -2.00 -19.72
C PHE A 56 8.44 -0.48 -19.88
N GLY A 57 9.47 0.13 -19.26
CA GLY A 57 9.69 1.57 -19.31
C GLY A 57 8.59 2.38 -18.64
N LEU A 58 7.93 1.81 -17.63
CA LEU A 58 6.89 2.48 -16.87
C LEU A 58 7.48 3.19 -15.67
N GLU A 59 7.04 4.43 -15.44
CA GLU A 59 7.41 5.18 -14.25
C GLU A 59 6.66 4.63 -13.04
N ASP A 60 7.38 4.48 -11.92
CA ASP A 60 6.77 4.16 -10.65
C ASP A 60 5.88 5.31 -10.20
N LYS A 61 4.71 5.00 -9.63
CA LYS A 61 3.91 6.05 -8.99
C LYS A 61 4.76 6.65 -7.87
N ILE A 62 4.97 7.96 -7.93
CA ILE A 62 5.75 8.76 -6.97
C ILE A 62 5.53 8.17 -5.57
N PRO A 63 6.59 7.86 -4.79
CA PRO A 63 6.45 7.26 -3.48
C PRO A 63 5.33 7.96 -2.73
N GLN A 64 4.20 7.27 -2.57
CA GLN A 64 3.24 7.61 -1.54
C GLN A 64 3.97 7.22 -0.26
N ASP A 65 4.83 8.14 0.17
CA ASP A 65 5.46 8.17 1.47
C ASP A 65 4.39 7.70 2.45
N PRO A 66 4.51 6.50 3.06
CA PRO A 66 3.69 6.22 4.21
C PRO A 66 4.17 7.29 5.18
N MET A 67 3.34 8.32 5.37
CA MET A 67 3.56 9.48 6.22
C MET A 67 4.81 9.31 7.07
N LYS A 68 5.74 10.25 6.94
CA LYS A 68 6.35 10.94 8.09
C LYS A 68 6.12 10.14 9.36
N THR A 69 7.16 9.50 9.87
CA THR A 69 7.22 9.26 11.31
C THR A 69 6.92 10.61 11.97
N SER A 70 5.66 10.84 12.32
CA SER A 70 5.30 11.83 13.29
C SER A 70 6.13 11.40 14.49
N PRO A 71 7.06 12.22 15.00
CA PRO A 71 7.45 12.05 16.38
C PRO A 71 6.12 12.03 17.12
N VAL A 72 5.89 10.94 17.83
CA VAL A 72 4.83 10.84 18.81
C VAL A 72 4.78 12.18 19.54
N ALA A 73 3.73 12.97 19.27
CA ALA A 73 3.39 14.05 20.17
C ALA A 73 2.99 13.30 21.43
N LYS A 74 3.97 13.10 22.32
CA LYS A 74 3.74 12.62 23.67
C LYS A 74 2.75 13.63 24.23
N SER A 75 1.50 13.18 24.28
CA SER A 75 0.51 13.53 25.28
C SER A 75 0.87 14.82 26.01
N ASP A 76 0.47 15.96 25.44
CA ASP A 76 0.27 17.15 26.25
C ASP A 76 -0.81 16.77 27.26
N LEU A 77 -0.35 16.37 28.44
CA LEU A 77 -1.18 16.06 29.57
C LEU A 77 -1.65 17.42 30.11
N THR A 78 -2.54 18.09 29.38
CA THR A 78 -3.29 19.26 29.87
C THR A 78 -4.31 18.76 30.90
N LEU A 79 -3.82 18.34 32.07
CA LEU A 79 -4.62 18.05 33.27
C LEU A 79 -4.02 18.82 34.45
N LYS A 80 -3.88 20.14 34.28
CA LYS A 80 -3.58 21.02 35.42
C LYS A 80 -4.15 22.44 35.27
N GLU A 81 -5.38 22.58 34.80
CA GLU A 81 -6.13 23.84 34.92
C GLU A 81 -7.61 23.59 35.28
N ARG A 82 -7.86 22.72 36.27
CA ARG A 82 -9.19 22.52 36.85
C ARG A 82 -9.19 22.53 38.38
N GLU A 83 -8.36 23.36 38.99
CA GLU A 83 -8.42 23.60 40.44
C GLU A 83 -7.95 25.02 40.81
N GLU A 84 -8.42 26.05 40.08
CA GLU A 84 -8.24 27.45 40.54
C GLU A 84 -9.48 28.32 40.31
N SER A 85 -10.68 27.75 40.49
CA SER A 85 -11.94 28.50 40.44
C SER A 85 -12.90 28.17 41.59
N GLU A 86 -12.38 27.69 42.72
CA GLU A 86 -13.18 27.40 43.93
C GLU A 86 -12.53 27.87 45.25
N ARG A 87 -11.51 28.72 45.21
CA ARG A 87 -10.95 29.38 46.41
C ARG A 87 -11.15 30.89 46.48
N LEU A 88 -11.89 31.46 45.53
CA LEU A 88 -12.36 32.84 45.60
C LEU A 88 -13.88 32.88 45.60
N ARG A 89 -14.51 32.23 46.59
CA ARG A 89 -15.86 32.52 47.06
C ARG A 89 -15.98 32.20 48.54
#